data_AF-A0A7W0M5Q0-F1
#
_entry.id   AF-A0A7W0M5Q0-F1
#
_cell.length_a   1.000
_cell.length_b   1.000
_cell.length_c   1.000
_cell.angle_alpha   90.00
_cell.angle_beta   90.00
_cell.angle_gamma   90.00
#
_symmetry.space_group_name_H-M   'P 1'
#
loop_
_entity.id
_entity.type
_entity.pdbx_description
1 polymer ?
#
loop_
_entity_poly.entity_id
_entity_poly.type
_entity_poly.pdbx_seq_one_letter_code
_entity_poly.pdbx_strand_id
1 'polypeptide(L)'
;MVAGILHGLAKSVGLGDVMPTADCVRFVDNLQSESGGSTDPLVAVLLQQIGVSQVATGLLASKAATATNADDAVAYSTAAARLLGELRRCVSTVAEIRSGGTRATVVNQVVAQQNVAAGSQQIAFVGSGKKKLRKPN
;
A
#
# COMPACT_ATOMS: atom_id res chain seq x y z
N MET A 1 7.90 -15.15 -9.26
CA MET A 1 7.35 -15.44 -7.91
C MET A 1 6.01 -14.74 -7.69
N VAL A 2 5.90 -13.44 -8.01
CA VAL A 2 4.66 -12.62 -7.90
C VAL A 2 3.44 -13.21 -8.62
N ALA A 3 3.60 -13.69 -9.87
CA ALA A 3 2.50 -14.26 -10.66
C ALA A 3 1.84 -15.50 -10.03
N GLY A 4 2.58 -16.30 -9.25
CA GLY A 4 2.06 -17.51 -8.61
C GLY A 4 1.12 -17.20 -7.45
N ILE A 5 1.44 -16.18 -6.64
CA ILE A 5 0.60 -15.74 -5.52
C ILE A 5 -0.69 -15.11 -6.04
N LEU A 6 -0.59 -14.27 -7.07
CA LEU A 6 -1.76 -13.68 -7.75
C LEU A 6 -2.66 -14.74 -8.42
N HIS A 7 -2.07 -15.77 -9.03
CA HIS A 7 -2.84 -16.88 -9.61
C HIS A 7 -3.59 -17.69 -8.55
N GLY A 8 -2.92 -18.00 -7.42
CA GLY A 8 -3.55 -18.67 -6.29
C GLY A 8 -4.66 -17.83 -5.66
N LEU A 9 -4.43 -16.52 -5.48
CA LEU A 9 -5.41 -15.62 -4.91
C LEU A 9 -6.62 -15.47 -5.84
N ALA A 10 -6.41 -15.16 -7.12
CA ALA A 10 -7.48 -15.01 -8.11
C ALA A 10 -8.35 -16.26 -8.22
N LYS A 11 -7.77 -17.47 -8.10
CA LYS A 11 -8.55 -18.70 -7.98
C LYS A 11 -9.34 -18.78 -6.67
N SER A 12 -8.70 -18.50 -5.54
CA SER A 12 -9.32 -18.63 -4.21
C SER A 12 -10.51 -17.69 -3.97
N VAL A 13 -10.50 -16.50 -4.57
CA VAL A 13 -11.62 -15.54 -4.47
C VAL A 13 -12.61 -15.65 -5.65
N GLY A 14 -12.50 -16.68 -6.47
CA GLY A 14 -13.39 -16.92 -7.62
C GLY A 14 -13.28 -15.85 -8.72
N LEU A 15 -12.17 -15.11 -8.75
CA LEU A 15 -11.93 -14.09 -9.78
C LEU A 15 -11.71 -14.72 -11.16
N GLY A 16 -11.23 -15.96 -11.24
CA GLY A 16 -10.93 -16.63 -12.50
C GLY A 16 -12.12 -16.76 -13.45
N ASP A 17 -13.35 -16.79 -12.92
CA ASP A 17 -14.59 -16.86 -13.70
C ASP A 17 -15.04 -15.48 -14.22
N VAL A 18 -14.48 -14.41 -13.67
CA VAL A 18 -14.90 -13.01 -13.91
C VAL A 18 -13.84 -12.26 -14.71
N MET A 19 -12.57 -12.58 -14.45
CA MET A 19 -11.42 -12.00 -15.14
C MET A 19 -10.35 -13.09 -15.31
N PRO A 20 -9.94 -13.38 -16.56
CA PRO A 20 -8.84 -14.31 -16.81
C PRO A 20 -7.60 -13.95 -15.99
N THR A 21 -6.85 -14.94 -15.51
CA THR A 21 -5.67 -14.68 -14.67
C THR A 21 -4.64 -13.78 -15.37
N ALA A 22 -4.49 -13.92 -16.69
CA ALA A 22 -3.61 -13.06 -17.47
C ALA A 22 -4.02 -11.58 -17.40
N ASP A 23 -5.33 -11.29 -17.38
CA ASP A 23 -5.84 -9.93 -17.24
C ASP A 23 -5.69 -9.41 -15.80
N CYS A 24 -5.80 -10.28 -14.78
CA CYS A 24 -5.43 -9.92 -13.40
C CYS A 24 -3.98 -9.49 -13.27
N VAL A 25 -3.06 -10.26 -13.88
CA VAL A 25 -1.63 -9.93 -13.87
C VAL A 25 -1.41 -8.60 -14.59
N ARG A 26 -1.99 -8.41 -15.79
CA ARG A 26 -1.86 -7.17 -16.55
C ARG A 26 -2.43 -5.96 -15.79
N PHE A 27 -3.59 -6.10 -15.15
CA PHE A 27 -4.20 -5.03 -14.36
C PHE A 27 -3.28 -4.60 -13.21
N VAL A 28 -2.70 -5.57 -12.50
CA VAL A 28 -1.80 -5.31 -11.39
C VAL A 28 -0.46 -4.72 -11.85
N ASP A 29 0.08 -5.20 -12.97
CA ASP A 29 1.30 -4.64 -13.58
C ASP A 29 1.08 -3.18 -14.00
N ASN A 30 -0.08 -2.89 -14.62
CA ASN A 30 -0.48 -1.53 -14.99
C ASN A 30 -0.59 -0.65 -13.74
N LEU A 31 -1.30 -1.11 -12.70
CA LEU A 31 -1.44 -0.38 -11.44
C LEU A 31 -0.07 -0.08 -10.81
N GLN A 32 0.86 -1.04 -10.83
CA GLN A 32 2.21 -0.83 -10.31
C GLN A 32 2.99 0.20 -11.14
N SER A 33 2.90 0.15 -12.47
CA SER A 33 3.56 1.11 -13.36
C SER A 33 3.01 2.53 -13.20
N GLU A 34 1.68 2.69 -13.16
CA GLU A 34 0.99 3.97 -12.97
C GLU A 34 1.26 4.57 -11.60
N SER A 35 1.51 3.72 -10.60
CA SER A 35 1.83 4.17 -9.25
C SER A 35 3.25 4.75 -9.11
N GLY A 36 4.03 4.85 -10.19
CA GLY A 36 5.37 5.41 -10.23
C GLY A 36 6.50 4.40 -10.03
N GLY A 37 6.20 3.09 -10.05
CA GLY A 37 7.19 2.02 -9.93
C GLY A 37 7.94 2.04 -8.59
N SER A 38 7.39 1.41 -7.56
CA SER A 38 8.13 1.25 -6.30
C SER A 38 9.19 0.17 -6.42
N THR A 39 10.44 0.48 -6.06
CA THR A 39 11.52 -0.51 -5.87
C THR A 39 11.43 -1.23 -4.53
N ASP A 40 10.62 -0.70 -3.59
CA ASP A 40 10.34 -1.36 -2.31
C ASP A 40 9.40 -2.57 -2.53
N PRO A 41 9.85 -3.80 -2.22
CA PRO A 41 9.04 -5.00 -2.38
C PRO A 41 7.77 -5.02 -1.50
N LEU A 42 7.76 -4.35 -0.35
CA LEU A 42 6.58 -4.28 0.52
C LEU A 42 5.50 -3.40 -0.10
N VAL A 43 5.89 -2.27 -0.67
CA VAL A 43 4.97 -1.39 -1.40
C VAL A 43 4.44 -2.10 -2.65
N ALA A 44 5.27 -2.87 -3.35
CA ALA A 44 4.83 -3.66 -4.50
C ALA A 44 3.75 -4.69 -4.10
N VAL A 45 3.95 -5.44 -3.01
CA VAL A 45 2.94 -6.39 -2.49
C VAL A 45 1.66 -5.68 -2.07
N LEU A 46 1.75 -4.52 -1.40
CA LEU A 46 0.58 -3.74 -1.01
C LEU A 46 -0.23 -3.28 -2.23
N LEU A 47 0.44 -2.80 -3.29
CA LEU A 47 -0.23 -2.40 -4.53
C LEU A 47 -0.94 -3.58 -5.20
N GLN A 48 -0.33 -4.78 -5.18
CA GLN A 48 -0.96 -6.00 -5.69
C GLN A 48 -2.21 -6.38 -4.88
N GLN A 49 -2.13 -6.32 -3.56
CA GLN A 49 -3.27 -6.60 -2.67
C GLN A 49 -4.40 -5.59 -2.86
N ILE A 50 -4.08 -4.31 -3.06
CA ILE A 50 -5.03 -3.25 -3.39
C ILE A 50 -5.75 -3.59 -4.70
N GLY A 51 -5.00 -3.94 -5.75
CA GLY A 51 -5.57 -4.29 -7.05
C GLY A 51 -6.54 -5.48 -6.98
N VAL A 52 -6.13 -6.58 -6.35
CA VAL A 52 -7.02 -7.77 -6.22
C VAL A 52 -8.25 -7.45 -5.38
N SER A 53 -8.08 -6.71 -4.28
CA SER A 53 -9.19 -6.32 -3.41
C SER A 53 -10.21 -5.44 -4.13
N GLN A 54 -9.77 -4.56 -5.03
CA GLN A 54 -10.66 -3.72 -5.83
C GLN A 54 -11.55 -4.55 -6.75
N VAL A 55 -10.98 -5.52 -7.47
CA VAL A 55 -11.76 -6.40 -8.36
C VAL A 55 -12.70 -7.29 -7.56
N ALA A 56 -12.23 -7.88 -6.45
CA ALA A 56 -13.06 -8.69 -5.57
C ALA A 56 -14.23 -7.88 -4.97
N THR A 57 -14.00 -6.62 -4.61
CA THR A 57 -15.07 -5.72 -4.14
C THR A 57 -16.12 -5.48 -5.23
N GLY A 58 -15.70 -5.23 -6.47
CA GLY A 58 -16.61 -5.09 -7.61
C GLY A 58 -17.43 -6.34 -7.88
N LEU A 59 -16.81 -7.53 -7.77
CA LEU A 59 -17.50 -8.80 -7.90
C LEU A 59 -18.55 -9.00 -6.80
N LEU A 60 -18.21 -8.72 -5.54
CA LEU A 60 -19.15 -8.84 -4.42
C LEU A 60 -20.31 -7.85 -4.57
N ALA A 61 -20.04 -6.62 -5.00
CA ALA A 61 -21.09 -5.64 -5.27
C ALA A 61 -22.02 -6.09 -6.42
N SER A 62 -21.47 -6.67 -7.48
CA SER A 62 -22.25 -7.26 -8.58
C SER A 62 -23.13 -8.42 -8.10
N LYS A 63 -22.55 -9.36 -7.33
CA LYS A 63 -23.29 -10.48 -6.74
C LYS A 63 -24.41 -10.02 -5.80
N ALA A 64 -24.20 -8.97 -5.02
CA ALA A 64 -25.24 -8.37 -4.20
C ALA A 64 -26.39 -7.79 -5.04
N ALA A 65 -26.06 -7.10 -6.14
CA ALA A 65 -27.04 -6.49 -7.03
C ALA A 65 -27.88 -7.52 -7.81
N THR A 66 -27.31 -8.69 -8.10
CA THR A 66 -27.99 -9.77 -8.84
C THR A 66 -28.55 -10.88 -7.93
N ALA A 67 -28.48 -10.73 -6.61
CA ALA A 67 -28.97 -11.73 -5.67
C ALA A 67 -30.50 -11.86 -5.77
N THR A 68 -30.99 -13.10 -5.74
CA THR A 68 -32.43 -13.41 -5.85
C THR A 68 -33.13 -13.48 -4.49
N ASN A 69 -32.37 -13.45 -3.39
CA ASN A 69 -32.88 -13.40 -2.03
C ASN A 69 -32.16 -12.33 -1.20
N ALA A 70 -32.81 -11.87 -0.15
CA ALA A 70 -32.33 -10.76 0.68
C ALA A 70 -31.09 -11.14 1.50
N ASP A 71 -31.00 -12.39 1.98
CA ASP A 71 -29.89 -12.83 2.83
C ASP A 71 -28.56 -12.81 2.07
N ASP A 72 -28.54 -13.30 0.83
CA ASP A 72 -27.37 -13.26 -0.04
C ASP A 72 -26.98 -11.82 -0.40
N ALA A 73 -27.97 -10.96 -0.70
CA ALA A 73 -27.73 -9.55 -0.99
C ALA A 73 -27.04 -8.84 0.19
N VAL A 74 -27.51 -9.10 1.42
CA VAL A 74 -26.93 -8.58 2.66
C VAL A 74 -25.53 -9.14 2.89
N ALA A 75 -25.34 -10.46 2.71
CA ALA A 75 -24.05 -11.11 2.91
C ALA A 75 -22.98 -10.54 1.98
N TYR A 76 -23.26 -10.43 0.68
CA TYR A 76 -22.33 -9.88 -0.30
C TYR A 76 -22.08 -8.38 -0.10
N SER A 77 -23.11 -7.59 0.19
CA SER A 77 -22.96 -6.15 0.46
C SER A 77 -22.10 -5.90 1.70
N THR A 78 -22.29 -6.71 2.75
CA THR A 78 -21.51 -6.62 4.00
C THR A 78 -20.05 -7.01 3.75
N ALA A 79 -19.81 -8.09 2.99
CA ALA A 79 -18.47 -8.50 2.62
C ALA A 79 -17.75 -7.43 1.78
N ALA A 80 -18.43 -6.84 0.80
CA ALA A 80 -17.89 -5.75 -0.02
C ALA A 80 -17.53 -4.52 0.84
N ALA A 81 -18.42 -4.14 1.77
CA ALA A 81 -18.18 -3.00 2.67
C ALA A 81 -16.96 -3.22 3.58
N ARG A 82 -16.79 -4.43 4.12
CA ARG A 82 -15.61 -4.79 4.94
C ARG A 82 -14.33 -4.74 4.13
N LEU A 83 -14.32 -5.34 2.93
CA LEU A 83 -13.17 -5.35 2.06
C LEU A 83 -12.77 -3.93 1.62
N LEU A 84 -13.76 -3.06 1.34
CA LEU A 84 -13.52 -1.65 1.04
C LEU A 84 -12.90 -0.90 2.22
N GLY A 85 -13.29 -1.24 3.45
CA GLY A 85 -12.67 -0.72 4.67
C GLY A 85 -11.19 -1.06 4.77
N GLU A 86 -10.81 -2.33 4.50
CA GLU A 86 -9.41 -2.75 4.46
C GLU A 86 -8.63 -2.10 3.31
N LEU A 87 -9.24 -1.99 2.13
CA LEU A 87 -8.64 -1.33 0.97
C LEU A 87 -8.22 0.11 1.30
N ARG A 88 -9.08 0.88 1.97
CA ARG A 88 -8.78 2.26 2.38
C ARG A 88 -7.59 2.32 3.33
N ARG A 89 -7.45 1.36 4.24
CA ARG A 89 -6.29 1.29 5.14
C ARG A 89 -5.02 1.01 4.36
N CYS A 90 -5.04 0.04 3.45
CA CYS A 90 -3.88 -0.28 2.60
C CYS A 90 -3.44 0.94 1.76
N VAL A 91 -4.38 1.65 1.13
CA VAL A 91 -4.09 2.85 0.35
C VAL A 91 -3.48 3.94 1.23
N SER A 92 -4.01 4.14 2.45
CA SER A 92 -3.49 5.12 3.41
C SER A 92 -2.04 4.77 3.81
N THR A 93 -1.77 3.50 4.12
CA THR A 93 -0.42 3.01 4.43
C THR A 93 0.56 3.27 3.28
N VAL A 94 0.15 3.03 2.03
CA VAL A 94 1.01 3.31 0.86
C VAL A 94 1.28 4.81 0.73
N ALA A 95 0.28 5.67 0.96
CA ALA A 95 0.46 7.12 0.95
C ALA A 95 1.43 7.58 2.06
N GLU A 96 1.30 7.04 3.27
CA GLU A 96 2.20 7.33 4.39
C GLU A 96 3.64 6.92 4.07
N ILE A 97 3.87 5.71 3.56
CA ILE A 97 5.21 5.24 3.17
C ILE A 97 5.82 6.17 2.11
N ARG A 98 5.05 6.56 1.10
CA ARG A 98 5.49 7.47 0.02
C ARG A 98 5.79 8.88 0.51
N SER A 99 5.08 9.35 1.53
CA SER A 99 5.35 10.64 2.17
C SER A 99 6.60 10.64 3.05
N GLY A 100 7.33 9.51 3.13
CA GLY A 100 8.50 9.35 4.00
C GLY A 100 8.11 9.07 5.45
N GLY A 101 6.96 8.42 5.65
CA GLY A 101 6.27 8.10 6.91
C GLY A 101 7.03 8.41 8.20
N THR A 102 6.37 9.20 9.04
CA THR A 102 6.68 9.74 10.40
C THR A 102 7.50 8.86 11.36
N ARG A 103 7.69 7.57 11.06
CA ARG A 103 8.53 6.64 11.83
C ARG A 103 10.02 6.96 11.75
N ALA A 104 10.50 7.50 10.62
CA ALA A 104 11.87 8.03 10.54
C ALA A 104 12.05 9.23 11.50
N THR A 105 11.01 10.03 11.68
CA THR A 105 11.02 11.19 12.58
C THR A 105 11.00 10.77 14.05
N VAL A 106 10.20 9.77 14.44
CA VAL A 106 10.15 9.29 15.83
C VAL A 106 11.44 8.58 16.25
N VAL A 107 12.04 7.76 15.38
CA VAL A 107 13.34 7.11 15.69
C VAL A 107 14.44 8.17 15.80
N ASN A 108 14.48 9.16 14.92
CA ASN A 108 15.44 10.27 15.03
C ASN A 108 15.20 11.16 16.26
N GLN A 109 13.95 11.35 16.69
CA GLN A 109 13.64 12.15 17.89
C GLN A 109 14.02 11.43 19.19
N VAL A 110 13.79 10.11 19.28
CA VAL A 110 14.20 9.32 20.45
C VAL A 110 15.73 9.23 20.54
N VAL A 111 16.41 9.05 19.42
CA VAL A 111 17.89 9.05 19.37
C VAL A 111 18.47 10.44 19.66
N ALA A 112 17.80 11.53 19.28
CA ALA A 112 18.20 12.88 19.67
C ALA A 112 18.07 13.10 21.18
N GLN A 113 16.98 12.66 21.81
CA GLN A 113 16.78 12.84 23.26
C GLN A 113 17.69 11.96 24.11
N GLN A 114 18.00 10.75 23.64
CA GLN A 114 18.88 9.84 24.38
C GLN A 114 20.35 10.31 24.41
N ASN A 115 20.77 11.09 23.42
CA ASN A 115 22.16 11.58 23.33
C ASN A 115 22.39 12.96 23.98
N VAL A 116 21.34 13.71 24.32
CA VAL A 116 21.45 15.01 25.01
C VAL A 116 21.71 14.84 26.53
N ALA A 117 21.34 13.70 27.11
CA ALA A 117 21.55 13.42 28.53
C ALA A 117 23.01 13.05 28.90
N ALA A 118 23.86 12.73 27.91
CA ALA A 118 25.21 12.19 28.13
C ALA A 118 26.36 13.20 27.95
N GLY A 119 26.08 14.50 28.16
CA GLY A 119 27.10 15.47 28.61
C GLY A 119 27.99 16.15 27.56
N SER A 120 28.00 15.73 26.29
CA SER A 120 28.63 16.55 25.23
C SER A 120 28.24 16.06 23.85
N GLN A 121 27.32 16.77 23.18
CA GLN A 121 26.93 16.50 21.80
C GLN A 121 27.08 17.76 20.96
N GLN A 122 27.99 17.72 19.97
CA GLN A 122 28.06 18.72 18.89
C GLN A 122 27.03 18.37 17.81
N ILE A 123 26.14 19.32 17.50
CA ILE A 123 25.13 19.20 16.45
C ILE A 123 25.73 19.78 15.15
N ALA A 124 26.04 18.93 14.18
CA ALA A 124 26.32 19.36 12.81
C ALA A 124 25.05 19.21 11.98
N PHE A 125 24.47 20.33 11.53
CA PHE A 125 23.37 20.31 10.57
C PHE A 125 23.91 19.91 9.19
N VAL A 126 23.80 18.63 8.82
CA VAL A 126 23.97 18.22 7.41
C VAL A 126 22.66 18.49 6.69
N GLY A 127 22.38 19.76 6.42
CA GLY A 127 21.40 20.11 5.40
C GLY A 127 21.88 19.54 4.07
N SER A 128 21.03 18.79 3.38
CA SER A 128 21.24 18.28 2.01
C SER A 128 21.19 19.41 0.97
N GLY A 129 21.94 20.48 1.20
CA GLY A 129 22.13 21.59 0.28
C GLY A 129 23.60 21.96 0.27
N LYS A 130 24.30 21.65 -0.84
CA LYS A 130 25.68 22.10 -1.07
C LYS A 130 25.74 23.63 -0.99
N LYS A 131 26.14 24.18 0.16
CA LYS A 131 26.59 25.57 0.26
C LYS A 131 28.08 25.58 0.56
N LYS A 132 28.87 25.94 -0.47
CA LYS A 132 30.30 26.23 -0.36
C LYS A 132 30.48 27.36 0.65
N LEU A 133 31.14 27.06 1.77
CA LEU A 133 31.53 28.07 2.75
C LEU A 133 32.73 28.85 2.18
N ARG A 134 32.53 30.13 1.82
CA ARG A 134 33.64 31.07 1.54
C ARG A 134 34.27 31.48 2.87
N LYS A 135 35.59 31.44 2.98
CA LYS A 135 36.33 32.02 4.11
C LYS A 135 36.30 33.56 4.00
N PRO A 136 36.01 34.28 5.09
CA PRO A 136 36.31 35.71 5.16
C PRO A 136 37.80 35.92 5.45
N ASN A 137 38.32 37.03 4.89
CA ASN A 137 39.72 37.49 4.96
C ASN A 137 40.18 37.79 6.39
#